data_AF-A0A5J4UPM8-F1
#
_entry.id   AF-A0A5J4UPM8-F1
#
_cell.length_a   1.000
_cell.length_b   1.000
_cell.length_c   1.000
_cell.angle_alpha   90.00
_cell.angle_beta   90.00
_cell.angle_gamma   90.00
#
_symmetry.space_group_name_H-M   'P 1'
#
loop_
_entity.id
_entity.type
_entity.pdbx_description
1 polymer ?
#
loop_
_entity_poly.entity_id
_entity_poly.type
_entity_poly.pdbx_seq_one_letter_code
_entity_poly.pdbx_strand_id
1 'polypeptide(L)'
;MSTVTGSSFIKSGADNTIVLLGAGGTKPISEFSSGAPDSSNYYTKTQTYSQTEANNKFVRLEGSIQQTITGRLNMQVHLVRRMMRHKIQLQIHI
;
A
#
# COMPACT_ATOMS: atom_id res chain seq x y z
N MET A 1 -39.96 -19.15 26.43
CA MET A 1 -38.83 -18.54 27.16
C MET A 1 -37.91 -19.66 27.62
N SER A 2 -36.63 -19.63 27.26
CA SER A 2 -35.64 -20.54 27.85
C SER A 2 -34.82 -19.72 28.84
N THR A 3 -35.09 -19.91 30.13
CA THR A 3 -34.37 -19.27 31.22
C THR A 3 -33.38 -20.28 31.77
N VAL A 4 -32.08 -20.00 31.60
CA VAL A 4 -31.00 -20.86 32.10
C VAL A 4 -30.37 -20.14 33.27
N THR A 5 -30.83 -20.49 34.48
CA THR A 5 -30.20 -20.06 35.73
C THR A 5 -29.56 -21.28 36.38
N GLY A 6 -28.24 -21.26 36.54
CA GLY A 6 -27.50 -22.29 37.25
C GLY A 6 -26.25 -21.72 37.91
N SER A 7 -26.30 -21.53 39.23
CA SER A 7 -25.07 -21.55 40.03
C SER A 7 -24.57 -22.99 40.05
N SER A 8 -23.31 -23.22 39.68
CA SER A 8 -22.61 -24.51 39.80
C SER A 8 -23.13 -25.66 38.91
N PHE A 9 -23.38 -25.41 37.63
CA PHE A 9 -23.73 -26.48 36.68
C PHE A 9 -22.48 -27.32 36.30
N ILE A 10 -22.31 -28.49 36.94
CA ILE A 10 -21.24 -29.46 36.65
C ILE A 10 -21.79 -30.55 35.72
N LYS A 11 -21.22 -30.69 34.51
CA LYS A 11 -21.55 -31.82 33.61
C LYS A 11 -20.68 -33.02 33.98
N SER A 12 -21.28 -34.06 34.56
CA SER A 12 -20.58 -35.34 34.82
C SER A 12 -20.14 -36.01 33.51
N GLY A 13 -18.91 -36.51 33.48
CA GLY A 13 -18.32 -37.22 32.32
C GLY A 13 -17.89 -36.32 31.15
N ALA A 14 -17.73 -35.01 31.38
CA ALA A 14 -17.18 -34.09 30.40
C ALA A 14 -15.71 -33.77 30.71
N ASP A 15 -14.90 -33.74 29.65
CA ASP A 15 -13.50 -33.32 29.72
C ASP A 15 -13.35 -31.83 29.40
N ASN A 16 -12.14 -31.27 29.57
CA ASN A 16 -11.80 -29.86 29.27
C ASN A 16 -11.84 -29.48 27.78
N THR A 17 -12.50 -30.27 26.94
CA THR A 17 -12.50 -30.15 25.47
C THR A 17 -13.86 -29.74 24.91
N ILE A 18 -14.91 -29.64 25.74
CA ILE A 18 -16.27 -29.33 25.31
C ILE A 18 -16.87 -28.15 26.11
N VAL A 19 -17.73 -27.37 25.45
CA VAL A 19 -18.50 -26.26 26.06
C VAL A 19 -19.99 -26.61 26.10
N LEU A 20 -20.69 -26.16 27.14
CA LEU A 20 -22.14 -26.33 27.30
C LEU A 20 -22.87 -25.09 26.75
N LEU A 21 -23.86 -25.33 25.89
CA LEU A 21 -24.74 -24.31 25.33
C LEU A 21 -25.95 -24.12 26.25
N GLY A 22 -26.51 -22.91 26.31
CA GLY A 22 -27.66 -22.58 27.17
C GLY A 22 -28.87 -23.51 26.99
N ALA A 23 -29.07 -24.11 25.82
CA ALA A 23 -30.16 -25.07 25.59
C ALA A 23 -29.88 -26.50 26.11
N GLY A 24 -28.76 -26.74 26.81
CA GLY A 24 -28.39 -28.06 27.36
C GLY A 24 -27.59 -28.96 26.43
N GLY A 25 -27.20 -28.48 25.23
CA GLY A 25 -26.33 -29.20 24.30
C GLY A 25 -24.84 -28.93 24.52
N THR A 26 -23.96 -29.81 24.05
CA THR A 26 -22.49 -29.62 24.12
C THR A 26 -21.90 -29.43 22.73
N LYS A 27 -20.86 -28.60 22.63
CA LYS A 27 -20.04 -28.45 21.42
C LYS A 27 -18.55 -28.60 21.76
N PRO A 28 -17.74 -29.27 20.94
CA PRO A 28 -16.29 -29.32 21.16
C PRO A 28 -15.66 -27.94 20.93
N ILE A 29 -14.61 -27.62 21.69
CA ILE A 29 -13.84 -26.37 21.57
C ILE A 29 -13.24 -26.23 20.17
N SER A 30 -12.91 -27.35 19.51
CA SER A 30 -12.39 -27.36 18.15
C SER A 30 -13.33 -26.72 17.12
N GLU A 31 -14.65 -26.75 17.32
CA GLU A 31 -15.61 -26.06 16.45
C GLU A 31 -15.51 -24.52 16.54
N PHE A 32 -15.01 -23.99 17.66
CA PHE A 32 -14.79 -22.55 17.87
C PHE A 32 -13.39 -22.10 17.45
N SER A 33 -12.50 -23.06 17.21
CA SER A 33 -11.18 -22.84 16.63
C SER A 33 -11.24 -22.78 15.10
N SER A 34 -12.27 -22.16 14.52
CA SER A 34 -12.20 -21.72 13.13
C SER A 34 -11.13 -20.64 13.09
N GLY A 35 -9.95 -21.00 12.59
CA GLY A 35 -8.71 -20.23 12.67
C GLY A 35 -8.96 -18.73 12.61
N ALA A 36 -8.48 -18.01 13.63
CA ALA A 36 -8.48 -16.56 13.63
C ALA A 36 -7.97 -16.10 12.26
N PRO A 37 -8.64 -15.13 11.61
CA PRO A 37 -8.21 -14.67 10.29
C PRO A 37 -6.73 -14.34 10.35
N ASP A 38 -5.96 -15.01 9.48
CA ASP A 38 -4.51 -14.86 9.43
C ASP A 38 -4.17 -13.38 9.22
N SER A 39 -3.78 -12.75 10.31
CA SER A 39 -3.51 -11.31 10.36
C SER A 39 -2.06 -11.01 9.95
N SER A 40 -1.29 -12.02 9.52
CA SER A 40 0.09 -11.86 9.05
C SER A 40 0.22 -10.87 7.90
N ASN A 41 -0.83 -10.70 7.09
CA ASN A 41 -0.82 -9.88 5.89
C ASN A 41 -1.41 -8.47 6.08
N TYR A 42 -1.78 -8.07 7.30
CA TYR A 42 -2.43 -6.78 7.57
C TYR A 42 -1.49 -5.58 7.35
N TYR A 43 -0.21 -5.73 7.72
CA TYR A 43 0.81 -4.69 7.51
C TYR A 43 1.38 -4.68 6.08
N THR A 44 1.47 -5.83 5.43
CA THR A 44 2.11 -5.95 4.10
C THR A 44 1.28 -5.23 3.03
N LYS A 45 -0.05 -5.37 3.06
CA LYS A 45 -0.95 -4.77 2.06
C LYS A 45 -0.86 -3.24 2.06
N THR A 46 -0.87 -2.61 3.23
CA THR A 46 -0.80 -1.14 3.37
C THR A 46 0.54 -0.58 2.92
N GLN A 47 1.64 -1.32 3.09
CA GLN A 47 2.95 -0.92 2.57
C GLN A 47 3.04 -0.98 1.04
N THR A 48 2.47 -1.99 0.39
CA THR A 48 2.49 -2.10 -1.08
C THR A 48 1.76 -0.96 -1.78
N TYR A 49 0.59 -0.55 -1.27
CA TYR A 49 -0.14 0.61 -1.81
C TYR A 49 0.67 1.91 -1.63
N SER A 50 1.22 2.14 -0.43
CA SER A 50 2.04 3.33 -0.13
C SER A 50 3.31 3.42 -0.99
N GLN A 51 3.98 2.30 -1.24
CA GLN A 51 5.14 2.24 -2.13
C GLN A 51 4.76 2.52 -3.59
N THR A 52 3.60 2.04 -4.05
CA THR A 52 3.17 2.25 -5.44
C THR A 52 2.87 3.73 -5.72
N GLU A 53 2.21 4.41 -4.79
CA GLU A 53 1.93 5.86 -4.88
C GLU A 53 3.22 6.69 -4.88
N ALA A 54 4.17 6.37 -3.99
CA ALA A 54 5.46 7.06 -3.92
C ALA A 54 6.30 6.88 -5.20
N ASN A 55 6.35 5.66 -5.76
CA ASN A 55 7.11 5.36 -6.96
C ASN A 55 6.57 6.08 -8.20
N ASN A 56 5.24 6.16 -8.37
CA ASN A 56 4.63 6.91 -9.48
C ASN A 56 5.00 8.40 -9.43
N LYS A 57 4.97 9.00 -8.23
CA LYS A 57 5.38 10.39 -8.03
C LYS A 57 6.84 10.63 -8.41
N PHE A 58 7.73 9.67 -8.13
CA PHE A 58 9.15 9.76 -8.50
C PHE A 58 9.36 9.74 -10.02
N VAL A 59 8.72 8.81 -10.74
CA VAL A 59 8.79 8.73 -12.21
C VAL A 59 8.30 10.02 -12.88
N ARG A 60 7.18 10.57 -12.40
CA ARG A 60 6.63 11.85 -12.90
C ARG A 60 7.56 13.04 -12.63
N LEU A 61 8.20 13.06 -11.46
CA LEU A 61 9.15 14.10 -11.09
C LEU A 61 10.41 14.05 -11.96
N GLU A 62 11.00 12.87 -12.12
CA GLU A 62 12.16 12.64 -13.00
C GLU A 62 11.87 13.12 -14.43
N GLY A 63 10.74 12.72 -15.01
CA GLY A 63 10.34 13.18 -16.35
C GLY A 63 10.19 14.71 -16.44
N SER A 64 9.62 15.35 -15.41
CA SER A 64 9.43 16.81 -15.36
C SER A 64 10.76 17.58 -15.27
N ILE A 65 11.70 17.06 -14.48
CA ILE A 65 13.04 17.64 -14.33
C ILE A 65 13.82 17.50 -15.65
N GLN A 66 13.79 16.31 -16.26
CA GLN A 66 14.46 16.06 -17.55
C GLN A 66 13.92 16.95 -18.66
N GLN A 67 12.60 17.13 -18.76
CA GLN A 67 11.98 18.05 -19.72
C GLN A 67 12.44 19.49 -19.50
N THR A 68 12.46 19.95 -18.24
CA THR A 68 12.86 21.32 -17.89
C THR A 68 14.33 21.58 -18.25
N ILE A 69 15.23 20.68 -17.87
CA ILE A 69 16.67 20.82 -18.13
C ILE A 69 16.94 20.79 -19.64
N THR A 70 16.38 19.80 -20.35
CA THR A 70 16.54 19.66 -21.80
C THR A 70 16.02 20.89 -22.55
N GLY A 71 14.85 21.39 -22.18
CA GLY A 71 14.28 22.60 -22.77
C GLY A 71 15.17 23.83 -22.60
N ARG A 72 15.69 24.05 -21.38
CA ARG A 72 16.61 25.17 -21.08
C ARG A 72 17.93 25.04 -21.83
N LEU A 73 18.54 23.86 -21.85
CA LEU A 73 19.81 23.63 -22.55
C LEU A 73 19.65 23.81 -24.07
N ASN A 74 18.58 23.28 -24.65
CA ASN A 74 18.30 23.44 -26.08
C ASN A 74 18.13 24.93 -26.46
N MET A 75 17.44 25.71 -25.63
CA MET A 75 17.29 27.16 -25.82
C MET A 75 18.65 27.86 -25.79
N GLN A 76 19.49 27.58 -24.78
CA GLN A 76 20.82 28.16 -24.64
C GLN A 76 21.71 27.84 -25.86
N VAL A 77 21.71 26.58 -26.29
CA VAL A 77 22.47 26.14 -27.48
C VAL A 77 21.95 26.82 -28.74
N HIS A 78 20.64 26.96 -28.91
CA HIS A 78 20.06 27.67 -30.03
C HIS A 78 20.48 29.16 -30.07
N LEU A 79 20.45 29.84 -28.92
CA LEU A 79 20.89 31.23 -28.78
C LEU A 79 22.37 31.39 -29.14
N VAL A 80 23.24 30.53 -28.62
CA VAL A 80 24.69 30.55 -28.95
C VAL A 80 24.91 30.37 -30.45
N ARG A 81 24.22 29.39 -31.07
CA ARG A 81 24.28 29.19 -32.53
C ARG A 81 23.78 30.41 -33.31
N ARG A 82 22.71 31.06 -32.84
CA ARG A 82 22.15 32.27 -33.48
C ARG A 82 23.13 33.45 -33.38
N MET A 83 23.75 33.65 -32.23
CA MET A 83 24.75 34.71 -32.03
C MET A 83 25.98 34.49 -32.90
N MET A 84 26.50 33.27 -32.98
CA MET A 84 27.66 32.97 -33.82
C MET A 84 27.36 33.21 -35.31
N ARG A 85 26.21 32.76 -35.81
CA ARG A 85 25.80 33.03 -37.20
C ARG A 85 25.67 34.52 -37.47
N HIS A 86 25.05 35.27 -36.55
CA HIS A 86 24.91 36.72 -36.72
C HIS A 86 26.27 37.43 -36.71
N LYS A 87 27.17 37.03 -35.81
CA LYS A 87 28.53 37.59 -35.74
C LYS A 87 29.32 37.31 -37.02
N ILE A 88 29.21 36.10 -37.60
CA ILE A 88 29.86 35.75 -38.88
C ILE A 88 29.25 36.56 -40.04
N GLN A 89 27.92 36.69 -40.11
CA GLN A 89 27.25 37.44 -41.18
C GLN A 89 27.67 38.92 -41.21
N LEU A 90 27.84 39.54 -40.03
CA LEU A 90 28.33 40.92 -39.91
C LEU A 90 29.78 41.08 -40.36
N GLN A 91 30.61 40.04 -40.28
CA GLN A 91 32.00 40.07 -40.74
C GLN A 91 32.14 39.85 -42.24
N ILE A 92 31.13 39.26 -42.90
CA ILE A 92 31.13 38.97 -44.35
C ILE A 92 30.45 40.09 -45.17
N HIS A 93 29.61 40.93 -44.54
CA HIS A 93 28.92 42.05 -45.20
C HIS A 93 29.67 43.40 -45.11
N ILE A 94 30.95 43.40 -44.70
CA ILE A 94 31.92 44.50 -44.83
C ILE A 94 33.02 44.00 -45.75
#